data_AF-I2DZG6-F1
#
_entry.id   AF-I2DZG6-F1
#
_cell.length_a   1.000
_cell.length_b   1.000
_cell.length_c   1.000
_cell.angle_alpha   90.00
_cell.angle_beta   90.00
_cell.angle_gamma   90.00
#
_symmetry.space_group_name_H-M   'P 1'
#
loop_
_entity.id
_entity.type
_entity.pdbx_description
1 polymer ?
#
loop_
_entity_poly.entity_id
_entity_poly.type
_entity_poly.pdbx_seq_one_letter_code
_entity_poly.pdbx_strand_id
1 'polypeptide(L)' 'MSYADYRSDSAMQADTRAAALDTAALVALARDAGMLVTLDGQIGRERYESVTGSIATLARFAQALRQSVLEAT' A
#
# COMPACT_ATOMS: atom_id res chain seq x y z
N MET A 1 -7.88 27.92 -22.71
CA MET A 1 -6.84 27.06 -22.09
C MET A 1 -6.84 27.34 -20.60
N SER A 2 -7.55 26.50 -19.84
CA SER A 2 -7.73 26.66 -18.38
C SER A 2 -6.59 25.94 -17.66
N TYR A 3 -5.70 26.71 -17.03
CA TYR A 3 -4.61 26.19 -16.20
C TYR A 3 -5.10 25.60 -14.87
N ALA A 4 -6.39 25.78 -14.54
CA ALA A 4 -6.98 25.31 -13.29
C ALA A 4 -7.20 23.79 -13.29
N ASP A 5 -7.55 23.20 -14.43
CA ASP A 5 -7.86 21.78 -14.55
C ASP A 5 -6.60 20.89 -14.41
N TYR A 6 -5.45 21.36 -14.90
CA TYR A 6 -4.21 20.58 -14.84
C TYR A 6 -3.63 20.49 -13.43
N ARG A 7 -3.73 21.55 -12.62
CA ARG A 7 -3.24 21.55 -11.23
C ARG A 7 -4.04 20.60 -10.34
N SER A 8 -5.36 20.53 -10.53
CA SER A 8 -6.23 19.63 -9.78
C SER A 8 -5.96 18.16 -10.13
N ASP A 9 -5.80 17.83 -11.41
CA ASP A 9 -5.49 16.46 -11.85
C ASP A 9 -4.08 16.02 -11.42
N SER A 10 -3.11 16.94 -11.46
CA SER A 10 -1.75 16.69 -10.99
C SER A 10 -1.68 16.46 -9.47
N ALA A 11 -2.44 17.23 -8.68
CA ALA A 11 -2.51 17.07 -7.23
C ALA A 11 -3.19 15.74 -6.85
N MET A 12 -4.29 15.39 -7.53
CA MET A 12 -5.00 14.12 -7.33
C MET A 12 -4.12 12.92 -7.70
N GLN A 13 -3.34 13.03 -8.79
CA GLN A 13 -2.36 12.01 -9.18
C GLN A 13 -1.21 11.88 -8.20
N ALA A 14 -0.74 12.98 -7.61
CA ALA A 14 0.30 12.96 -6.59
C ALA A 14 -0.20 12.26 -5.31
N ASP A 15 -1.41 12.57 -4.86
CA ASP A 15 -2.02 11.97 -3.66
C ASP A 15 -2.29 10.47 -3.86
N THR A 16 -2.84 10.10 -5.02
CA THR A 16 -3.02 8.69 -5.41
C THR A 16 -1.69 7.94 -5.48
N ARG A 17 -0.62 8.59 -5.96
CA ARG A 17 0.71 7.99 -6.05
C ARG A 17 1.36 7.82 -4.68
N ALA A 18 1.18 8.79 -3.77
CA ALA A 18 1.64 8.69 -2.38
C ALA A 18 0.92 7.54 -1.66
N ALA A 19 -0.41 7.48 -1.72
CA ALA A 19 -1.18 6.39 -1.15
C ALA A 19 -0.84 5.01 -1.77
N ALA A 20 -0.56 4.97 -3.07
CA ALA A 20 -0.10 3.74 -3.73
C ALA A 20 1.31 3.31 -3.27
N LEU A 21 2.22 4.27 -3.00
CA LEU A 21 3.53 3.98 -2.42
C LEU A 21 3.39 3.43 -0.99
N ASP A 22 2.50 4.01 -0.18
CA ASP A 22 2.21 3.54 1.18
C ASP A 22 1.63 2.13 1.17
N THR A 23 0.73 1.85 0.22
CA THR A 23 0.15 0.52 0.04
C THR A 23 1.22 -0.49 -0.41
N ALA A 24 2.13 -0.09 -1.32
CA ALA A 24 3.23 -0.95 -1.77
C ALA A 24 4.20 -1.29 -0.63
N ALA A 25 4.50 -0.33 0.26
CA ALA A 25 5.30 -0.56 1.44
C ALA A 25 4.61 -1.54 2.41
N LEU A 26 3.30 -1.41 2.61
CA LEU A 26 2.52 -2.32 3.44
C LEU A 26 2.49 -3.75 2.87
N VAL A 27 2.38 -3.89 1.55
CA VAL A 27 2.46 -5.19 0.86
C VAL A 27 3.85 -5.81 0.97
N ALA A 28 4.91 -5.02 0.84
CA ALA A 28 6.28 -5.51 1.04
C ALA A 28 6.46 -6.06 2.47
N LEU A 29 5.99 -5.32 3.47
CA LEU A 29 6.03 -5.73 4.87
C LEU A 29 5.27 -7.05 5.13
N ALA A 30 4.11 -7.24 4.48
CA ALA A 30 3.36 -8.49 4.56
C ALA A 30 4.16 -9.68 3.98
N ARG A 31 4.82 -9.47 2.84
CA ARG A 31 5.69 -10.49 2.22
C ARG A 31 6.87 -10.85 3.10
N ASP A 32 7.52 -9.85 3.69
CA ASP A 32 8.66 -10.05 4.60
C ASP A 32 8.25 -10.79 5.89
N ALA A 33 7.03 -10.54 6.38
CA ALA A 33 6.44 -11.29 7.49
C ALA A 33 6.04 -12.74 7.13
N GLY A 34 6.19 -13.13 5.86
CA GLY A 34 5.89 -14.45 5.33
C GLY A 34 4.41 -14.66 5.01
N MET A 35 3.64 -13.59 4.78
CA MET A 35 2.28 -13.69 4.28
C MET A 35 2.25 -13.88 2.76
N LEU A 36 1.25 -14.62 2.27
CA LEU A 36 0.95 -14.73 0.85
C LEU A 36 0.16 -13.49 0.42
N VAL A 37 0.63 -12.81 -0.62
CA VAL A 37 -0.09 -11.71 -1.26
C VAL A 37 -0.41 -12.08 -2.69
N THR A 38 -1.70 -12.14 -3.00
CA THR A 38 -2.26 -12.53 -4.30
C THR A 38 -2.97 -11.33 -4.93
N LEU A 39 -2.74 -11.09 -6.22
CA LEU A 39 -3.51 -10.12 -7.00
C LEU A 39 -4.79 -10.79 -7.50
N ASP A 40 -5.93 -10.38 -6.95
CA ASP A 40 -7.23 -10.93 -7.31
C ASP A 40 -7.81 -10.25 -8.55
N GLY A 41 -7.43 -8.99 -8.80
CA GLY A 41 -7.83 -8.26 -9.99
C GLY A 41 -7.29 -6.83 -10.03
N GLN A 42 -7.43 -6.20 -11.19
CA GLN A 42 -7.16 -4.78 -11.38
C GLN A 42 -8.28 -4.16 -12.20
N ILE A 43 -8.91 -3.12 -11.66
CA ILE A 43 -9.97 -2.37 -12.33
C ILE A 43 -9.48 -0.93 -12.50
N GLY A 44 -9.27 -0.52 -13.75
CA GLY A 44 -8.63 0.75 -14.04
C GLY A 44 -7.22 0.83 -13.43
N ARG A 45 -7.01 1.78 -12.52
CA ARG A 45 -5.74 1.98 -11.79
C ARG A 45 -5.71 1.31 -10.41
N GLU A 46 -6.84 0.79 -9.95
CA GLU A 46 -6.97 0.20 -8.63
C GLU A 46 -6.66 -1.30 -8.67
N ARG A 47 -5.82 -1.75 -7.74
CA ARG A 47 -5.41 -3.15 -7.59
C ARG A 47 -6.08 -3.75 -6.36
N TYR A 48 -6.65 -4.93 -6.52
CA TYR A 48 -7.27 -5.69 -5.44
C TYR A 48 -6.35 -6.86 -5.08
N GLU A 49 -5.75 -6.79 -3.90
CA GLU A 49 -4.82 -7.80 -3.42
C GLU A 49 -5.33 -8.42 -2.12
N SER A 50 -5.39 -9.76 -2.08
CA SER A 50 -5.64 -10.52 -0.87
C SER A 50 -4.33 -10.83 -0.16
N VAL A 51 -4.31 -10.62 1.15
CA VAL A 51 -3.19 -10.97 2.03
C VAL A 51 -3.63 -12.07 2.99
N THR A 52 -3.02 -13.24 2.92
CA THR A 52 -3.41 -14.42 3.72
C THR A 52 -2.19 -15.11 4.33
N GLY A 53 -2.38 -15.82 5.44
CA GLY A 53 -1.29 -16.47 6.16
C GLY A 53 -1.75 -17.11 7.46
N SER A 54 -0.81 -17.72 8.19
CA SER A 54 -1.09 -18.26 9.53
C SER A 54 -1.18 -17.14 10.57
N ILE A 55 -1.73 -17.43 11.75
CA ILE A 55 -1.73 -16.48 12.87
C ILE A 55 -0.29 -16.08 13.27
N ALA A 56 0.67 -17.00 13.15
CA ALA A 56 2.08 -16.71 13.43
C ALA A 56 2.67 -15.69 12.44
N THR A 57 2.34 -15.77 11.15
CA THR A 57 2.78 -14.76 10.16
C THR A 57 2.08 -13.42 10.38
N LEU A 58 0.80 -13.44 10.76
CA LEU A 58 0.07 -12.22 11.12
C LEU A 58 0.69 -11.50 12.34
N ALA A 59 1.09 -12.25 13.37
CA ALA A 59 1.75 -11.69 14.55
C ALA A 59 3.09 -11.01 14.19
N ARG A 60 3.89 -11.64 13.31
CA ARG A 60 5.14 -11.05 12.81
C ARG A 60 4.90 -9.77 12.01
N PHE A 61 3.89 -9.77 11.13
CA PHE A 61 3.48 -8.59 10.38
C PHE A 61 3.11 -7.44 11.30
N ALA A 62 2.25 -7.68 12.29
CA ALA A 62 1.82 -6.66 13.25
C ALA A 62 3.00 -6.08 14.05
N GLN A 63 3.97 -6.91 14.42
CA GLN A 63 5.19 -6.44 15.09
C GLN A 63 6.02 -5.53 14.17
N ALA A 64 6.25 -5.96 12.93
CA ALA A 64 7.02 -5.21 11.95
C ALA A 64 6.33 -3.87 11.61
N LEU A 65 5.00 -3.85 11.51
CA LEU A 65 4.22 -2.65 11.24
C LEU A 65 4.33 -1.62 12.37
N ARG A 66 4.30 -2.07 13.63
CA ARG A 66 4.53 -1.16 14.75
C ARG A 66 5.94 -0.57 14.73
N GLN A 67 6.94 -1.37 14.36
CA GLN A 67 8.32 -0.90 14.26
C GLN A 67 8.50 0.12 13.15
N SER A 68 7.91 -0.11 11.97
CA SER A 68 8.02 0.84 10.86
C SER A 68 7.38 2.20 11.15
N VAL A 69 6.27 2.23 11.89
CA VAL A 69 5.63 3.48 12.34
C VAL A 69 6.51 4.25 13.33
N LEU A 70 7.20 3.53 14.24
CA LEU A 70 8.10 4.15 15.22
C LEU A 70 9.37 4.72 14.57
N GLU A 71 9.92 4.06 13.55
CA GLU A 71 11.09 4.55 12.81
C GLU A 71 10.76 5.77 11.92
N ALA A 72 9.50 5.95 11.56
CA ALA A 72 9.02 7.08 10.78
C ALA A 72 8.67 8.33 11.64
N THR A 73 8.78 8.24 12.97
CA THR A 73 8.49 9.33 13.93
C THR A 73 9.77 9.99 14.41
#